data_AF-A0A835EAI2-F1
#
_entry.id   AF-A0A835EAI2-F1
#
_cell.length_a   1.000
_cell.length_b   1.000
_cell.length_c   1.000
_cell.angle_alpha   90.00
_cell.angle_beta   90.00
_cell.angle_gamma   90.00
#
_symmetry.space_group_name_H-M   'P 1'
#
loop_
_entity.id
_entity.type
_entity.pdbx_description
1 polymer ?
#
loop_
_entity_poly.entity_id
_entity_poly.type
_entity_poly.pdbx_seq_one_letter_code
_entity_poly.pdbx_strand_id
1 'polypeptide(L)'
;MNVALVDWFHDLAGSAIDTAAKGTRSLAILVVWTVWCERNARIFNEQEKPIAKIIDDIKDTARLWGAAGAKHLAALVDRPISE
;
A
#
# COMPACT_ATOMS: atom_id res chain seq x y z
N MET A 1 -7.19 9.87 19.65
CA MET A 1 -7.97 8.62 19.46
C MET A 1 -6.99 7.56 18.99
N ASN A 2 -6.65 6.58 19.83
CA ASN A 2 -5.77 5.47 19.43
C ASN A 2 -6.64 4.45 18.72
N VAL A 3 -6.82 4.62 17.40
CA VAL A 3 -7.49 3.60 16.58
C VAL A 3 -6.51 2.43 16.50
N ALA A 4 -6.91 1.26 17.00
CA ALA A 4 -6.10 0.07 16.87
C ALA A 4 -5.88 -0.22 15.38
N LEU A 5 -4.67 -0.64 15.00
CA LEU A 5 -4.34 -0.96 13.60
C LEU A 5 -5.36 -1.91 12.96
N VAL A 6 -5.92 -2.82 13.76
CA VAL A 6 -6.96 -3.77 13.36
C VAL A 6 -8.26 -3.05 13.00
N ASP A 7 -8.71 -2.11 13.83
CA ASP A 7 -9.93 -1.32 13.58
C ASP A 7 -9.76 -0.43 12.35
N TRP A 8 -8.62 0.27 12.24
CA TRP A 8 -8.26 1.05 11.05
C TRP A 8 -8.28 0.18 9.78
N PHE A 9 -7.69 -1.00 9.85
CA PHE A 9 -7.64 -1.90 8.70
C PHE A 9 -9.03 -2.41 8.34
N HIS A 10 -9.86 -2.78 9.32
CA HIS A 10 -11.23 -3.21 9.08
C HIS A 10 -12.08 -2.11 8.44
N ASP A 11 -11.98 -0.88 8.93
CA ASP A 11 -12.69 0.29 8.39
C ASP A 11 -12.24 0.58 6.96
N LEU A 12 -10.93 0.59 6.72
CA LEU A 12 -10.34 0.82 5.40
C LEU A 12 -10.68 -0.31 4.40
N ALA A 13 -10.69 -1.55 4.88
CA ALA A 13 -10.91 -2.73 4.08
C ALA A 13 -12.37 -2.94 3.66
N GLY A 14 -13.32 -2.21 4.25
CA GLY A 14 -14.75 -2.24 3.91
C GLY A 14 -15.38 -3.64 3.85
N SER A 15 -16.59 -3.71 3.29
CA SER A 15 -17.29 -4.98 3.01
C SER A 15 -16.53 -5.82 1.97
N ALA A 16 -16.47 -7.14 2.16
CA ALA A 16 -15.75 -8.09 1.28
C ALA A 16 -16.29 -8.18 -0.15
N ILE A 17 -17.48 -7.62 -0.42
CA ILE A 17 -18.16 -7.70 -1.71
C ILE A 17 -17.66 -6.61 -2.68
N ASP A 18 -17.12 -5.50 -2.15
CA ASP A 18 -16.71 -4.39 -2.98
C ASP A 18 -15.35 -4.66 -3.65
N THR A 19 -15.29 -4.52 -4.97
CA THR A 19 -14.05 -4.60 -5.73
C THR A 19 -13.04 -3.52 -5.33
N ALA A 20 -13.51 -2.34 -4.89
CA ALA A 20 -12.63 -1.31 -4.34
C ALA A 20 -12.03 -1.77 -3.00
N ALA A 21 -12.81 -2.41 -2.13
CA ALA A 21 -12.31 -3.01 -0.89
C ALA A 21 -11.18 -4.03 -1.13
N LYS A 22 -11.25 -4.84 -2.19
CA LYS A 22 -10.16 -5.77 -2.55
C LYS A 22 -8.86 -5.05 -2.89
N GLY A 23 -8.92 -4.03 -3.76
CA GLY A 23 -7.75 -3.23 -4.11
C GLY A 23 -7.17 -2.50 -2.90
N THR A 24 -8.04 -1.93 -2.05
CA THR A 24 -7.64 -1.17 -0.87
C THR A 24 -6.91 -2.05 0.15
N ARG A 25 -7.39 -3.29 0.38
CA ARG A 25 -6.70 -4.27 1.24
C ARG A 25 -5.30 -4.60 0.71
N SER A 26 -5.17 -4.87 -0.60
CA SER A 26 -3.88 -5.13 -1.21
C SER A 26 -2.92 -3.95 -1.07
N LEU A 27 -3.40 -2.73 -1.26
CA LEU A 27 -2.62 -1.51 -1.07
C LEU A 27 -2.20 -1.33 0.40
N ALA A 28 -3.10 -1.54 1.36
CA ALA A 28 -2.80 -1.44 2.78
C ALA A 28 -1.73 -2.45 3.21
N ILE A 29 -1.82 -3.70 2.75
CA ILE A 29 -0.79 -4.73 3.00
C ILE A 29 0.56 -4.29 2.41
N LEU A 30 0.57 -3.77 1.18
CA LEU A 30 1.79 -3.30 0.53
C LEU A 30 2.44 -2.13 1.30
N VAL A 31 1.63 -1.18 1.78
CA VAL A 31 2.11 -0.06 2.60
C VAL A 31 2.74 -0.56 3.89
N VAL A 32 2.04 -1.42 4.64
CA VAL A 32 2.53 -1.98 5.91
C VAL A 32 3.81 -2.79 5.69
N TRP A 33 3.85 -3.61 4.64
CA TRP A 33 5.03 -4.39 4.26
C TRP A 33 6.23 -3.48 3.95
N THR A 34 6.03 -2.44 3.15
CA THR A 34 7.13 -1.54 2.74
C THR A 34 7.68 -0.75 3.94
N VAL A 35 6.82 -0.27 4.83
CA VAL A 35 7.23 0.42 6.07
C VAL A 35 7.99 -0.53 6.99
N TRP A 36 7.55 -1.79 7.10
CA TRP A 36 8.25 -2.80 7.90
C TRP A 36 9.64 -3.11 7.33
N CYS A 37 9.76 -3.30 6.01
CA CYS A 37 11.05 -3.50 5.35
C CYS A 37 12.00 -2.32 5.58
N GLU A 38 11.49 -1.09 5.48
CA GLU A 38 12.31 0.10 5.71
C GLU A 38 12.75 0.24 7.16
N ARG A 39 11.88 -0.07 8.13
CA ARG A 39 12.28 -0.12 9.54
C ARG A 39 13.40 -1.15 9.77
N ASN A 40 13.33 -2.30 9.11
CA ASN A 40 14.38 -3.31 9.20
C ASN A 40 15.69 -2.84 8.56
N ALA A 41 15.63 -2.19 7.40
CA ALA A 41 16.83 -1.64 6.75
C ALA A 41 17.53 -0.60 7.65
N ARG A 42 16.75 0.26 8.32
CA ARG A 42 17.29 1.23 9.29
C ARG A 42 17.98 0.58 10.47
N ILE A 43 17.38 -0.46 11.04
CA ILE A 43 17.88 -1.13 12.26
C ILE A 43 19.07 -2.04 11.95
N PHE A 44 18.99 -2.83 10.88
CA PHE A 44 19.96 -3.90 10.61
C PHE A 44 21.06 -3.49 9.64
N ASN A 45 20.80 -2.50 8.76
CA ASN A 45 21.74 -2.08 7.72
C ASN A 45 22.18 -0.61 7.85
N GLU A 46 21.71 0.12 8.86
CA GLU A 46 21.96 1.57 9.05
C GLU A 46 21.59 2.41 7.81
N GLN A 47 20.60 1.95 7.04
CA GLN A 47 20.13 2.62 5.83
C GLN A 47 18.80 3.32 6.08
N GLU A 48 18.70 4.59 5.69
CA GLU A 48 17.46 5.36 5.76
C GLU A 48 17.09 5.91 4.38
N LYS A 49 15.86 5.61 3.94
CA LYS A 49 15.23 6.24 2.79
C LYS A 49 14.42 7.47 3.20
N PRO A 50 14.45 8.54 2.40
CA PRO A 50 13.49 9.63 2.52
C PRO A 50 12.06 9.12 2.34
N ILE A 51 11.09 9.74 3.02
CA ILE A 51 9.67 9.36 2.94
C ILE A 51 9.16 9.36 1.50
N ALA A 52 9.58 10.35 0.69
CA ALA A 52 9.24 10.41 -0.73
C ALA A 52 9.63 9.13 -1.48
N LYS A 53 10.83 8.59 -1.19
CA LYS A 53 11.29 7.35 -1.83
C LYS A 53 10.50 6.12 -1.40
N ILE A 54 10.07 6.07 -0.14
CA ILE A 54 9.17 4.99 0.36
C ILE A 54 7.83 5.03 -0.37
N ILE A 55 7.28 6.23 -0.58
CA ILE A 55 6.03 6.42 -1.33
C ILE A 55 6.19 5.98 -2.79
N ASP A 56 7.31 6.33 -3.41
CA ASP A 56 7.61 5.91 -4.79
C ASP A 56 7.74 4.38 -4.88
N ASP A 57 8.45 3.74 -3.95
CA ASP A 57 8.58 2.28 -3.89
C ASP A 57 7.21 1.58 -3.76
N ILE A 58 6.28 2.15 -2.99
CA ILE A 58 4.89 1.64 -2.88
C ILE A 58 4.16 1.77 -4.21
N LYS A 59 4.25 2.93 -4.88
CA LYS A 59 3.59 3.17 -6.18
C LYS A 59 4.13 2.24 -7.25
N ASP A 60 5.45 2.12 -7.35
CA ASP A 60 6.13 1.29 -8.34
C ASP A 60 5.78 -0.19 -8.13
N THR A 61 5.79 -0.67 -6.89
CA THR A 61 5.41 -2.05 -6.57
C THR A 61 3.93 -2.29 -6.86
N ALA A 62 3.04 -1.33 -6.56
CA ALA A 62 1.62 -1.47 -6.85
C ALA A 62 1.34 -1.53 -8.37
N ARG A 63 2.04 -0.71 -9.18
CA ARG A 63 1.97 -0.77 -10.64
C ARG A 63 2.49 -2.10 -11.17
N LEU A 64 3.61 -2.59 -10.62
CA LEU A 64 4.18 -3.88 -11.00
C LEU A 64 3.19 -5.03 -10.72
N TRP A 65 2.52 -5.01 -9.56
CA TRP A 65 1.47 -5.97 -9.24
C TRP A 65 0.28 -5.83 -10.18
N GLY A 66 -0.10 -4.60 -10.53
CA GLY A 66 -1.12 -4.31 -11.54
C GLY A 66 -0.80 -4.95 -12.89
N ALA A 67 0.42 -4.75 -13.38
CA ALA A 67 0.92 -5.36 -14.61
C ALA A 67 0.97 -6.89 -14.54
N ALA A 68 1.21 -7.46 -13.34
CA ALA A 68 1.13 -8.90 -13.08
C ALA A 68 -0.31 -9.44 -12.92
N GLY A 69 -1.33 -8.59 -13.05
CA GLY A 69 -2.75 -9.01 -13.05
C GLY A 69 -3.54 -8.65 -11.80
N ALA A 70 -2.98 -7.88 -10.85
CA ALA A 70 -3.71 -7.36 -9.69
C ALA A 70 -4.66 -6.20 -10.08
N LYS A 71 -5.67 -6.50 -10.91
CA LYS A 71 -6.56 -5.51 -11.57
C LYS A 71 -7.26 -4.55 -10.60
N HIS A 72 -7.66 -5.03 -9.42
CA HIS A 72 -8.32 -4.19 -8.41
C HIS A 72 -7.35 -3.20 -7.75
N LEU A 73 -6.08 -3.56 -7.60
CA LEU A 73 -5.04 -2.65 -7.12
C LEU A 73 -4.66 -1.65 -8.22
N ALA A 74 -4.50 -2.12 -9.47
CA ALA A 74 -4.22 -1.26 -10.62
C ALA A 74 -5.27 -0.15 -10.77
N ALA A 75 -6.56 -0.50 -10.63
CA ALA A 75 -7.66 0.46 -10.70
C ALA A 75 -7.56 1.62 -9.67
N LEU A 76 -6.86 1.42 -8.55
CA LEU A 76 -6.64 2.46 -7.54
C LEU A 76 -5.43 3.35 -7.83
N VAL A 77 -4.40 2.81 -8.50
CA VAL A 77 -3.08 3.46 -8.66
C VAL A 77 -2.87 4.06 -10.06
N ASP A 78 -3.58 3.54 -11.07
CA ASP A 78 -3.50 3.99 -12.46
C ASP A 78 -4.63 4.96 -12.83
N ARG A 79 -5.31 5.56 -11.85
CA ARG A 79 -6.32 6.57 -12.12
C ARG A 79 -5.65 7.72 -12.91
N PRO A 80 -6.08 8.02 -14.15
CA PRO A 80 -5.53 9.15 -14.89
C PRO A 80 -5.79 10.40 -14.06
N ILE A 81 -4.79 11.29 -13.98
CA ILE A 81 -5.02 12.66 -13.52
C ILE A 81 -6.12 13.19 -14.43
N SER A 82 -7.30 13.39 -13.88
CA SER A 82 -8.38 14.05 -14.61
C SER A 82 -7.89 15.47 -14.86
N GLU A 83 -7.64 15.81 -16.13
CA GLU A 83 -7.46 17.20 -16.58
C GLU A 83 -8.73 18.02 -16.31
#